data_AF-A0A1Q3D8E0-F1
#
_entry.id   AF-A0A1Q3D8E0-F1
#
_cell.length_a   1.000
_cell.length_b   1.000
_cell.length_c   1.000
_cell.angle_alpha   90.00
_cell.angle_beta   90.00
_cell.angle_gamma   90.00
#
_symmetry.space_group_name_H-M   'P 1'
#
loop_
_entity.id
_entity.type
_entity.pdbx_description
1 polymer ?
#
loop_
_entity_poly.entity_id
_entity_poly.type
_entity_poly.pdbx_seq_one_letter_code
_entity_poly.pdbx_strand_id
1 'polypeptide(L)'
;DIISKLPQDIFHQVLSLLDTKDAVRTSFVSKKWETLWNSIPTLNFNSTDFRTLKSFKKFVNYVLSLRDNDCNVHTIRYHREGSTDKSLMNKVINYAVTHSVRYLKVSASDFPPFTPSRKFFKCQSLQNLALRNFRDVWFPVEASLFNSLTILNFKECTIVHNKNIRNYNPDECFDPFLGCVNLKFLCLQDCLFSGGKTLKLTLPKVVNLTIVRLIYESNNSTNNGEAKVELFAPKMTAFNFSSSSRALCFSKMDISSLE
;
A
#
# COMPACT_ATOMS: atom_id res chain seq x y z
N ASP A 1 0.06 18.71 -37.41
CA ASP A 1 0.76 18.22 -36.22
C ASP A 1 1.23 16.80 -36.47
N ILE A 2 2.51 16.50 -36.24
CA ILE A 2 3.10 15.16 -36.42
C ILE A 2 2.76 14.27 -35.22
N ILE A 3 2.61 14.87 -34.03
CA ILE A 3 2.37 14.12 -32.81
C ILE A 3 0.99 13.47 -32.87
N SER A 4 -0.02 14.17 -33.41
CA SER A 4 -1.36 13.62 -33.63
C SER A 4 -1.42 12.43 -34.60
N LYS A 5 -0.35 12.12 -35.35
CA LYS A 5 -0.28 10.94 -36.23
C LYS A 5 0.23 9.69 -35.53
N LEU A 6 0.67 9.77 -34.27
CA LEU A 6 1.14 8.60 -33.53
C LEU A 6 0.00 7.59 -33.25
N PRO A 7 0.33 6.28 -33.12
CA PRO A 7 -0.61 5.25 -32.66
C PRO A 7 -1.08 5.49 -31.24
N GLN A 8 -2.31 5.04 -30.91
CA GLN A 8 -2.92 5.18 -29.59
C GLN A 8 -2.06 4.56 -28.48
N ASP A 9 -1.43 3.42 -28.74
CA ASP A 9 -0.61 2.71 -27.74
C ASP A 9 0.60 3.54 -27.29
N ILE A 10 1.23 4.27 -28.23
CA ILE A 10 2.35 5.16 -27.91
C ILE A 10 1.88 6.32 -27.02
N PHE A 11 0.69 6.85 -27.27
CA PHE A 11 0.12 7.87 -26.39
C PHE A 11 -0.16 7.33 -24.99
N HIS A 12 -0.75 6.13 -24.88
CA HIS A 12 -0.99 5.52 -23.57
C HIS A 12 0.30 5.28 -22.81
N GLN A 13 1.37 4.85 -23.49
CA GLN A 13 2.70 4.72 -22.87
C GLN A 13 3.23 6.06 -22.37
N VAL A 14 3.26 7.08 -23.23
CA VAL A 14 3.76 8.43 -22.85
C VAL A 14 2.95 9.02 -21.71
N LEU A 15 1.62 9.03 -21.82
CA LEU A 15 0.73 9.61 -20.80
C LEU A 15 0.78 8.82 -19.47
N SER A 16 1.06 7.52 -19.50
CA SER A 16 1.22 6.71 -18.28
C SER A 16 2.49 7.02 -17.50
N LEU A 17 3.46 7.70 -18.12
CA LEU A 17 4.66 8.19 -17.45
C LEU A 17 4.44 9.54 -16.76
N LEU A 18 3.35 10.24 -17.09
CA LEU A 18 3.02 11.54 -16.53
C LEU A 18 2.20 11.42 -15.24
N ASP A 19 2.24 12.49 -14.44
CA ASP A 19 1.22 12.70 -13.42
C ASP A 19 -0.14 12.89 -14.09
N THR A 20 -1.22 12.39 -13.47
CA THR A 20 -2.55 12.46 -14.09
C THR A 20 -2.96 13.89 -14.40
N LYS A 21 -2.48 14.86 -13.60
CA LYS A 21 -2.70 16.29 -13.84
C LYS A 21 -2.12 16.74 -15.18
N ASP A 22 -0.90 16.31 -15.50
CA ASP A 22 -0.25 16.67 -16.75
C ASP A 22 -0.81 15.87 -17.92
N ALA A 23 -1.16 14.59 -17.72
CA ALA A 23 -1.89 13.81 -18.71
C ALA A 23 -3.22 14.50 -19.10
N VAL A 24 -4.00 14.98 -18.13
CA VAL A 24 -5.21 15.78 -18.39
C VAL A 24 -4.86 17.09 -19.10
N ARG A 25 -3.78 17.78 -18.75
CA ARG A 25 -3.39 19.03 -19.45
C ARG A 25 -3.08 18.81 -20.93
N THR A 26 -2.60 17.63 -21.32
CA THR A 26 -2.39 17.34 -22.74
C THR A 26 -3.68 17.36 -23.56
N SER A 27 -4.84 17.21 -22.91
CA SER A 27 -6.16 17.30 -23.55
C SER A 27 -6.40 18.64 -24.24
N PHE A 28 -5.71 19.70 -23.82
CA PHE A 28 -5.81 21.04 -24.41
C PHE A 28 -4.91 21.25 -25.64
N VAL A 29 -4.02 20.30 -25.94
CA VAL A 29 -3.03 20.42 -27.03
C VAL A 29 -3.67 20.14 -28.39
N SER A 30 -4.61 19.19 -28.48
CA SER A 30 -5.44 19.00 -29.68
C SER A 30 -6.67 18.12 -29.38
N LYS A 31 -7.67 18.18 -30.27
CA LYS A 31 -8.92 17.37 -30.17
C LYS A 31 -8.66 15.86 -30.04
N LYS A 32 -7.57 15.34 -30.63
CA LYS A 32 -7.24 13.91 -30.52
C LYS A 32 -6.82 13.55 -29.10
N TRP A 33 -6.18 14.46 -28.37
CA TRP A 33 -5.72 14.22 -27.00
C TRP A 33 -6.80 14.48 -25.97
N GLU A 34 -7.84 15.22 -26.37
CA GLU A 34 -9.00 15.55 -25.53
C GLU A 34 -9.61 14.29 -24.90
N THR A 35 -9.68 13.20 -25.66
CA THR A 35 -10.25 11.92 -25.21
C THR A 35 -9.21 10.92 -24.73
N LEU A 36 -7.95 10.98 -25.20
CA LEU A 36 -6.96 9.94 -24.88
C LEU A 36 -6.57 9.84 -23.40
N TRP A 37 -6.59 10.94 -22.67
CA TRP A 37 -6.22 10.91 -21.25
C TRP A 37 -7.21 10.09 -20.41
N ASN A 38 -8.47 9.96 -20.82
CA ASN A 38 -9.50 9.28 -20.04
C ASN A 38 -9.38 7.75 -20.07
N SER A 39 -8.54 7.21 -20.97
CA SER A 39 -8.34 5.77 -21.20
C SER A 39 -6.98 5.25 -20.73
N ILE A 40 -6.13 6.12 -20.15
CA ILE A 40 -4.78 5.73 -19.69
C ILE A 40 -4.82 4.61 -18.62
N PRO A 41 -3.90 3.64 -18.66
CA PRO A 41 -3.90 2.52 -17.69
C PRO A 41 -3.34 2.90 -16.31
N THR A 42 -2.79 4.10 -16.15
CA THR A 42 -2.11 4.55 -14.93
C THR A 42 -2.68 5.87 -14.45
N LEU A 43 -3.07 5.93 -13.18
CA LEU A 43 -3.47 7.16 -12.51
C LEU A 43 -2.46 7.50 -11.42
N ASN A 44 -1.77 8.63 -11.55
CA ASN A 44 -0.93 9.20 -10.51
C ASN A 44 -1.52 10.51 -9.97
N PHE A 45 -2.14 10.41 -8.81
CA PHE A 45 -2.69 11.54 -8.06
C PHE A 45 -1.67 12.05 -7.06
N ASN A 46 -0.93 13.07 -7.46
CA ASN A 46 0.02 13.76 -6.60
C ASN A 46 -0.52 15.14 -6.19
N SER A 47 -0.59 15.40 -4.89
CA SER A 47 -1.14 16.66 -4.39
C SER A 47 -0.15 17.82 -4.30
N THR A 48 1.15 17.59 -4.49
CA THR A 48 2.22 18.63 -4.39
C THR A 48 1.95 19.81 -5.31
N ASP A 49 1.33 19.57 -6.47
CA ASP A 49 1.07 20.61 -7.46
C ASP A 49 -0.24 21.37 -7.21
N PHE A 50 -0.89 21.15 -6.07
CA PHE A 50 -2.19 21.73 -5.74
C PHE A 50 -2.07 22.62 -4.51
N ARG A 51 -2.37 23.92 -4.66
CA ARG A 51 -2.36 24.88 -3.56
C ARG A 51 -3.27 24.51 -2.39
N THR A 52 -4.36 23.79 -2.64
CA THR A 52 -5.34 23.46 -1.58
C THR A 52 -5.86 22.03 -1.71
N LEU A 53 -6.21 21.43 -0.57
CA LEU A 53 -6.93 20.15 -0.51
C LEU A 53 -8.23 20.20 -1.33
N LYS A 54 -8.96 21.31 -1.30
CA LYS A 54 -10.21 21.48 -2.07
C LYS A 54 -9.97 21.36 -3.58
N SER A 55 -8.92 22.00 -4.10
CA SER A 55 -8.56 21.92 -5.52
C SER A 55 -8.13 20.51 -5.95
N PHE A 56 -7.31 19.85 -5.12
CA PHE A 56 -6.90 18.46 -5.35
C PHE A 56 -8.10 17.51 -5.32
N LYS A 57 -8.98 17.63 -4.32
CA LYS A 57 -10.21 16.85 -4.21
C LYS A 57 -11.11 17.03 -5.43
N LYS A 58 -11.31 18.26 -5.89
CA LYS A 58 -12.10 18.55 -7.10
C LYS A 58 -11.48 17.88 -8.33
N PHE A 59 -10.16 17.96 -8.48
CA PHE A 59 -9.44 17.33 -9.59
C PHE A 59 -9.55 15.79 -9.58
N VAL A 60 -9.28 15.15 -8.44
CA VAL A 60 -9.40 13.68 -8.32
C VAL A 60 -10.83 13.24 -8.64
N ASN A 61 -11.84 13.94 -8.09
CA ASN A 61 -13.24 13.64 -8.40
C ASN A 61 -13.56 13.78 -9.89
N TYR A 62 -13.08 14.85 -10.53
CA TYR A 62 -13.25 15.11 -11.97
C TYR A 62 -12.65 13.97 -12.82
N VAL A 63 -11.40 13.59 -12.53
CA VAL A 63 -10.73 12.49 -13.24
C VAL A 63 -11.53 11.20 -13.09
N LEU A 64 -11.85 10.79 -11.86
CA LEU A 64 -12.54 9.54 -11.62
C LEU A 64 -13.96 9.50 -12.25
N SER A 65 -14.61 10.65 -12.44
CA SER A 65 -15.94 10.72 -13.06
C SER A 65 -15.95 10.70 -14.59
N LEU A 66 -14.85 11.08 -15.23
CA LEU A 66 -14.75 11.19 -16.70
C LEU A 66 -13.93 10.07 -17.33
N ARG A 67 -13.44 9.15 -16.51
CA ARG A 67 -12.76 7.94 -16.94
C ARG A 67 -13.67 7.14 -17.87
N ASP A 68 -13.05 6.58 -18.90
CA ASP A 68 -13.67 5.51 -19.66
C ASP A 68 -13.67 4.23 -18.81
N ASN A 69 -14.87 3.71 -18.55
CA ASN A 69 -15.07 2.52 -17.73
C ASN A 69 -14.75 1.22 -18.47
N ASP A 70 -14.73 1.25 -19.81
CA ASP A 70 -14.34 0.09 -20.63
C ASP A 70 -12.82 -0.06 -20.67
N CYS A 71 -12.08 1.01 -20.36
CA CYS A 71 -10.63 1.01 -20.26
C CYS A 71 -10.15 0.58 -18.86
N ASN A 72 -9.31 -0.47 -18.82
CA ASN A 72 -8.76 -0.97 -17.57
C ASN A 72 -7.73 -0.01 -16.94
N VAL A 73 -7.88 0.26 -15.65
CA VAL A 73 -6.83 0.91 -14.85
C VAL A 73 -6.00 -0.19 -14.18
N HIS A 74 -4.70 -0.22 -14.45
CA HIS A 74 -3.79 -1.21 -13.86
C HIS A 74 -3.07 -0.69 -12.64
N THR A 75 -2.83 0.63 -12.59
CA THR A 75 -1.98 1.27 -11.58
C THR A 75 -2.66 2.52 -11.05
N ILE A 76 -2.78 2.62 -9.73
CA ILE A 76 -3.15 3.86 -9.03
C ILE A 76 -2.06 4.20 -8.01
N ARG A 77 -1.57 5.43 -8.09
CA ARG A 77 -0.71 6.05 -7.10
C ARG A 77 -1.43 7.26 -6.54
N TYR A 78 -1.51 7.35 -5.22
CA TYR A 78 -2.12 8.46 -4.50
C TYR A 78 -1.13 8.96 -3.47
N HIS A 79 -0.76 10.23 -3.57
CA HIS A 79 0.09 10.91 -2.60
C HIS A 79 -0.59 12.20 -2.13
N ARG A 80 -0.74 12.31 -0.81
CA ARG A 80 -1.26 13.49 -0.14
C ARG A 80 -0.20 14.12 0.75
N GLU A 81 0.08 15.39 0.48
CA GLU A 81 0.88 16.29 1.30
C GLU A 81 -0.02 17.06 2.28
N GLY A 82 0.45 17.22 3.51
CA GLY A 82 -0.32 17.80 4.62
C GLY A 82 -1.51 16.94 5.05
N SER A 83 -2.60 17.59 5.49
CA SER A 83 -3.78 16.91 6.02
C SER A 83 -4.51 16.08 4.94
N THR A 84 -4.91 14.87 5.33
CA THR A 84 -5.61 13.88 4.50
C THR A 84 -7.12 13.95 4.70
N ASP A 85 -7.84 14.14 3.59
CA ASP A 85 -9.27 13.87 3.54
C ASP A 85 -9.51 12.35 3.44
N LYS A 86 -9.88 11.74 4.57
CA LYS A 86 -10.19 10.31 4.65
C LYS A 86 -11.26 9.87 3.65
N SER A 87 -12.27 10.72 3.39
CA SER A 87 -13.35 10.40 2.45
C SER A 87 -12.82 10.31 1.02
N LEU A 88 -11.93 11.22 0.63
CA LEU A 88 -11.30 11.22 -0.69
C LEU A 88 -10.36 10.03 -0.86
N MET A 89 -9.51 9.78 0.14
CA MET A 89 -8.58 8.65 0.11
C MET A 89 -9.33 7.31 0.00
N ASN A 90 -10.36 7.10 0.83
CA ASN A 90 -11.17 5.90 0.75
C ASN A 90 -11.95 5.80 -0.56
N LYS A 91 -12.34 6.93 -1.17
CA LYS A 91 -12.93 6.93 -2.52
C LYS A 91 -11.92 6.41 -3.56
N VAL A 92 -10.67 6.84 -3.52
CA VAL A 92 -9.62 6.37 -4.43
C VAL A 92 -9.31 4.88 -4.22
N ILE A 93 -9.19 4.44 -2.96
CA ILE A 93 -8.99 3.02 -2.63
C ILE A 93 -10.17 2.18 -3.13
N ASN A 94 -11.41 2.61 -2.88
CA ASN A 94 -12.59 1.90 -3.36
C ASN A 94 -12.65 1.86 -4.89
N TYR A 95 -12.28 2.96 -5.57
CA TYR A 95 -12.19 2.99 -7.02
C TYR A 95 -11.19 1.95 -7.53
N ALA A 96 -10.02 1.82 -6.90
CA ALA A 96 -9.02 0.82 -7.26
C ALA A 96 -9.59 -0.61 -7.17
N VAL A 97 -10.34 -0.89 -6.11
CA VAL A 97 -10.98 -2.20 -5.89
C VAL A 97 -12.06 -2.47 -6.92
N THR A 98 -12.93 -1.49 -7.22
CA THR A 98 -14.05 -1.70 -8.16
C THR A 98 -13.60 -1.80 -9.62
N HIS A 99 -12.44 -1.26 -9.97
CA HIS A 99 -11.89 -1.28 -11.33
C HIS A 99 -10.75 -2.28 -11.51
N SER A 100 -10.66 -3.26 -10.60
CA SER A 100 -9.71 -4.36 -10.67
C SER A 100 -8.24 -3.96 -10.85
N VAL A 101 -7.83 -2.90 -10.16
CA VAL A 101 -6.45 -2.39 -10.21
C VAL A 101 -5.46 -3.41 -9.65
N ARG A 102 -4.33 -3.58 -10.34
CA ARG A 102 -3.26 -4.53 -9.96
C ARG A 102 -2.23 -3.92 -9.03
N TYR A 103 -1.96 -2.62 -9.16
CA TYR A 103 -1.00 -1.89 -8.34
C TYR A 103 -1.66 -0.70 -7.66
N LEU A 104 -1.64 -0.68 -6.33
CA LEU A 104 -2.11 0.44 -5.53
C LEU A 104 -1.00 0.93 -4.59
N LYS A 105 -0.61 2.20 -4.75
CA LYS A 105 0.26 2.90 -3.80
C LYS A 105 -0.51 4.06 -3.17
N VAL A 106 -0.57 4.10 -1.84
CA VAL A 106 -1.19 5.18 -1.09
C VAL A 106 -0.18 5.76 -0.11
N SER A 107 -0.06 7.08 -0.09
CA SER A 107 0.81 7.82 0.82
C SER A 107 0.08 9.04 1.36
N ALA A 108 0.19 9.25 2.67
CA ALA A 108 -0.30 10.43 3.36
C ALA A 108 0.85 11.10 4.12
N SER A 109 0.70 12.35 4.57
CA SER A 109 1.75 13.05 5.34
C SER A 109 1.38 13.24 6.82
N ASP A 110 0.10 13.22 7.14
CA ASP A 110 -0.45 13.45 8.48
C ASP A 110 -0.70 12.16 9.28
N PHE A 111 -0.08 11.04 8.88
CA PHE A 111 -0.16 9.74 9.56
C PHE A 111 -1.60 9.31 9.92
N PRO A 112 -2.53 9.27 8.95
CA PRO A 112 -3.93 8.95 9.21
C PRO A 112 -4.10 7.44 9.49
N PRO A 113 -5.18 7.05 10.20
CA PRO A 113 -5.53 5.64 10.35
C PRO A 113 -5.91 5.02 9.00
N PHE A 114 -5.44 3.82 8.71
CA PHE A 114 -5.80 3.07 7.51
C PHE A 114 -7.10 2.28 7.72
N THR A 115 -8.22 2.85 7.27
CA THR A 115 -9.56 2.27 7.45
C THR A 115 -10.28 2.02 6.12
N PRO A 116 -9.77 1.09 5.28
CA PRO A 116 -10.41 0.77 4.01
C PRO A 116 -11.75 0.03 4.23
N SER A 117 -12.56 -0.04 3.17
CA SER A 117 -13.82 -0.79 3.20
C SER A 117 -13.59 -2.31 3.22
N ARG A 118 -14.59 -3.10 3.63
CA ARG A 118 -14.52 -4.57 3.59
C ARG A 118 -14.25 -5.12 2.17
N LYS A 119 -14.68 -4.40 1.13
CA LYS A 119 -14.44 -4.80 -0.28
C LYS A 119 -12.96 -4.83 -0.62
N PHE A 120 -12.16 -3.96 0.00
CA PHE A 120 -10.72 -3.91 -0.18
C PHE A 120 -10.06 -5.26 0.11
N PHE A 121 -10.35 -5.85 1.29
CA PHE A 121 -9.76 -7.12 1.71
C PHE A 121 -10.16 -8.32 0.85
N LYS A 122 -11.27 -8.22 0.13
CA LYS A 122 -11.77 -9.26 -0.79
C LYS A 122 -11.34 -9.03 -2.24
N CYS A 123 -10.52 -8.02 -2.51
CA CYS A 123 -10.05 -7.70 -3.86
C CYS A 123 -9.19 -8.85 -4.42
N GLN A 124 -9.61 -9.42 -5.54
CA GLN A 124 -8.92 -10.55 -6.18
C GLN A 124 -8.01 -10.15 -7.33
N SER A 125 -7.93 -8.87 -7.66
CA SER A 125 -7.07 -8.33 -8.73
C SER A 125 -5.82 -7.62 -8.24
N LEU A 126 -5.80 -7.18 -6.98
CA LEU A 126 -4.71 -6.40 -6.41
C LEU A 126 -3.47 -7.28 -6.13
N GLN A 127 -2.42 -7.07 -6.90
CA GLN A 127 -1.17 -7.82 -6.81
C GLN A 127 -0.11 -7.13 -5.95
N ASN A 128 -0.11 -5.78 -5.98
CA ASN A 128 0.90 -4.95 -5.35
C ASN A 128 0.21 -3.87 -4.51
N LEU A 129 0.43 -3.91 -3.20
CA LEU A 129 -0.04 -2.89 -2.27
C LEU A 129 1.14 -2.21 -1.58
N ALA A 130 1.25 -0.90 -1.77
CA ALA A 130 2.24 -0.07 -1.10
C ALA A 130 1.55 0.99 -0.24
N LEU A 131 1.84 1.02 1.05
CA LEU A 131 1.35 2.03 1.99
C LEU A 131 2.52 2.81 2.56
N ARG A 132 2.38 4.13 2.66
CA ARG A 132 3.35 4.98 3.33
C ARG A 132 2.69 5.91 4.33
N ASN A 133 3.24 5.96 5.54
CA ASN A 133 2.87 6.91 6.59
C ASN A 133 1.41 6.74 7.02
N PHE A 134 1.09 5.55 7.52
CA PHE A 134 -0.25 5.16 7.99
C PHE A 134 -0.18 4.51 9.37
N ARG A 135 -1.12 4.87 10.25
CA ARG A 135 -1.30 4.16 11.52
C ARG A 135 -2.45 3.16 11.45
N ASP A 136 -2.55 2.33 12.48
CA ASP A 136 -3.64 1.36 12.66
C ASP A 136 -3.83 0.43 11.45
N VAL A 137 -2.72 0.05 10.79
CA VAL A 137 -2.75 -0.86 9.64
C VAL A 137 -2.99 -2.28 10.14
N TRP A 138 -4.09 -2.87 9.72
CA TRP A 138 -4.52 -4.20 10.14
C TRP A 138 -5.16 -4.97 8.99
N PHE A 139 -5.01 -6.29 9.02
CA PHE A 139 -5.66 -7.23 8.11
C PHE A 139 -6.53 -8.21 8.89
N PRO A 140 -7.75 -8.51 8.40
CA PRO A 140 -8.54 -9.58 8.98
C PRO A 140 -7.82 -10.91 8.93
N VAL A 141 -7.98 -11.70 9.99
CA VAL A 141 -7.56 -13.09 10.01
C VAL A 141 -8.69 -13.93 9.41
N GLU A 142 -8.93 -13.73 8.11
CA GLU A 142 -9.88 -14.52 7.33
C GLU A 142 -9.10 -15.31 6.28
N ALA A 143 -9.50 -16.55 6.02
CA ALA A 143 -8.88 -17.35 4.97
C ALA A 143 -9.05 -16.65 3.61
N SER A 144 -8.02 -16.70 2.75
CA SER A 144 -8.05 -16.26 1.35
C SER A 144 -8.30 -14.76 1.09
N LEU A 145 -7.91 -13.89 2.03
CA LEU A 145 -7.84 -12.45 1.76
C LEU A 145 -6.77 -12.15 0.73
N PHE A 146 -7.12 -11.37 -0.30
CA PHE A 146 -6.23 -11.02 -1.40
C PHE A 146 -5.45 -12.20 -2.00
N ASN A 147 -6.11 -13.19 -2.61
CA ASN A 147 -5.40 -14.32 -3.21
C ASN A 147 -4.42 -13.90 -4.32
N SER A 148 -4.58 -12.72 -4.93
CA SER A 148 -3.64 -12.22 -5.94
C SER A 148 -2.48 -11.40 -5.38
N LEU A 149 -2.49 -11.04 -4.09
CA LEU A 149 -1.46 -10.16 -3.53
C LEU A 149 -0.13 -10.89 -3.40
N THR A 150 0.87 -10.35 -4.11
CA THR A 150 2.23 -10.91 -4.19
C THR A 150 3.28 -9.96 -3.63
N ILE A 151 3.00 -8.66 -3.59
CA ILE A 151 3.93 -7.65 -3.06
C ILE A 151 3.21 -6.78 -2.02
N LEU A 152 3.79 -6.72 -0.84
CA LEU A 152 3.42 -5.79 0.23
C LEU A 152 4.62 -4.91 0.58
N ASN A 153 4.40 -3.60 0.55
CA ASN A 153 5.43 -2.63 0.91
C ASN A 153 4.86 -1.58 1.87
N PHE A 154 5.24 -1.66 3.13
CA PHE A 154 4.91 -0.68 4.14
C PHE A 154 6.13 0.14 4.51
N LYS A 155 5.95 1.46 4.47
CA LYS A 155 6.96 2.42 4.90
C LYS A 155 6.36 3.38 5.91
N GLU A 156 7.03 3.61 7.03
CA GLU A 156 6.54 4.55 8.05
C GLU A 156 5.11 4.17 8.53
N CYS A 157 4.83 2.88 8.74
CA CYS A 157 3.49 2.42 9.11
C CYS A 157 3.44 1.79 10.51
N THR A 158 2.36 2.00 11.27
CA THR A 158 2.06 1.21 12.48
C THR A 158 1.15 0.04 12.13
N ILE A 159 1.64 -1.17 12.35
CA ILE A 159 0.93 -2.43 12.15
C ILE A 159 0.34 -2.87 13.49
N VAL A 160 -0.95 -3.16 13.53
CA VAL A 160 -1.65 -3.51 14.78
C VAL A 160 -2.31 -4.88 14.70
N HIS A 161 -2.39 -5.59 15.82
CA HIS A 161 -3.03 -6.92 15.89
C HIS A 161 -4.52 -6.89 15.53
N ASN A 162 -5.26 -5.87 15.99
CA ASN A 162 -6.69 -5.71 15.73
C ASN A 162 -7.11 -4.23 15.83
N LYS A 163 -8.37 -3.94 15.51
CA LYS A 163 -8.93 -2.58 15.63
C LYS A 163 -9.07 -2.09 17.08
N ASN A 164 -9.09 -2.99 18.05
CA ASN A 164 -9.31 -2.70 19.47
C ASN A 164 -7.99 -2.74 20.25
N ILE A 165 -7.15 -1.72 20.03
CA ILE A 165 -5.81 -1.57 20.63
C ILE A 165 -5.85 -1.49 22.18
N ARG A 166 -7.02 -1.40 22.82
CA ARG A 166 -7.15 -1.23 24.27
C ARG A 166 -7.25 -2.54 25.06
N ASN A 167 -7.61 -3.65 24.43
CA ASN A 167 -7.83 -4.94 25.10
C ASN A 167 -7.04 -6.07 24.40
N TYR A 168 -5.71 -5.98 24.37
CA TYR A 168 -4.87 -7.09 23.93
C TYR A 168 -3.99 -7.57 25.09
N ASN A 169 -3.71 -8.87 25.12
CA ASN A 169 -2.72 -9.40 26.05
C ASN A 169 -1.33 -9.02 25.51
N PRO A 170 -0.48 -8.27 26.24
CA PRO A 170 0.85 -7.90 25.76
C PRO A 170 1.72 -9.10 25.40
N ASP A 171 1.50 -10.25 26.03
CA ASP A 171 2.27 -11.47 25.76
C ASP A 171 1.69 -12.29 24.59
N GLU A 172 0.65 -11.78 23.93
CA GLU A 172 0.05 -12.39 22.75
C GLU A 172 0.98 -12.31 21.54
N CYS A 173 0.95 -13.38 20.76
CA CYS A 173 1.62 -13.49 19.48
C CYS A 173 0.60 -13.27 18.37
N PHE A 174 0.93 -12.46 17.37
CA PHE A 174 0.04 -12.26 16.23
C PHE A 174 0.77 -12.22 14.89
N ASP A 175 0.04 -12.57 13.84
CA ASP A 175 0.53 -12.54 12.47
C ASP A 175 -0.38 -11.64 11.60
N PRO A 176 0.07 -10.43 11.23
CA PRO A 176 -0.73 -9.49 10.45
C PRO A 176 -0.85 -9.88 8.97
N PHE A 177 -0.07 -10.86 8.50
CA PHE A 177 -0.01 -11.25 7.09
C PHE A 177 -0.49 -12.69 6.84
N LEU A 178 -1.06 -13.35 7.86
CA LEU A 178 -1.53 -14.74 7.76
C LEU A 178 -2.53 -14.97 6.60
N GLY A 179 -3.36 -13.97 6.30
CA GLY A 179 -4.30 -14.03 5.17
C GLY A 179 -3.65 -13.89 3.78
N CYS A 180 -2.44 -13.32 3.69
CA CYS A 180 -1.74 -13.01 2.44
C CYS A 180 -0.94 -14.21 1.91
N VAL A 181 -1.61 -15.32 1.65
CA VAL A 181 -0.98 -16.65 1.40
C VAL A 181 -0.11 -16.75 0.14
N ASN A 182 -0.24 -15.80 -0.79
CA ASN A 182 0.51 -15.77 -2.06
C ASN A 182 1.62 -14.70 -2.10
N LEU A 183 1.94 -14.12 -0.95
CA LEU A 183 2.97 -13.10 -0.83
C LEU A 183 4.35 -13.65 -1.22
N LYS A 184 5.03 -12.94 -2.13
CA LYS A 184 6.39 -13.23 -2.60
C LYS A 184 7.40 -12.20 -2.10
N PHE A 185 6.96 -10.96 -1.89
CA PHE A 185 7.78 -9.85 -1.44
C PHE A 185 7.11 -9.13 -0.28
N LEU A 186 7.82 -8.99 0.83
CA LEU A 186 7.39 -8.19 1.97
C LEU A 186 8.48 -7.18 2.32
N CYS A 187 8.12 -5.90 2.37
CA CYS A 187 9.00 -4.83 2.81
C CYS A 187 8.35 -4.08 3.96
N LEU A 188 9.01 -4.05 5.12
CA LEU A 188 8.66 -3.28 6.31
C LEU A 188 9.82 -2.32 6.60
N GLN A 189 9.63 -1.05 6.27
CA GLN A 189 10.65 -0.03 6.46
C GLN A 189 10.14 1.07 7.39
N ASP A 190 10.91 1.44 8.42
CA ASP A 190 10.53 2.50 9.36
C ASP A 190 9.16 2.21 10.02
N CYS A 191 8.83 0.93 10.22
CA CYS A 191 7.52 0.50 10.71
C CYS A 191 7.51 0.34 12.22
N LEU A 192 6.32 0.54 12.80
CA LEU A 192 6.00 0.20 14.17
C LEU A 192 5.10 -1.03 14.18
N PHE A 193 5.13 -1.83 15.25
CA PHE A 193 4.07 -2.79 15.53
C PHE A 193 3.63 -2.74 16.99
N SER A 194 2.34 -2.99 17.21
CA SER A 194 1.74 -3.06 18.54
C SER A 194 0.56 -4.04 18.56
N GLY A 195 0.01 -4.31 19.74
CA GLY A 195 -1.04 -5.32 19.91
C GLY A 195 -0.54 -6.71 20.31
N GLY A 196 0.76 -6.85 20.59
CA GLY A 196 1.41 -8.05 21.11
C GLY A 196 2.93 -7.88 21.06
N LYS A 197 3.67 -8.43 22.03
CA LYS A 197 5.15 -8.35 22.07
C LYS A 197 5.81 -9.28 21.04
N THR A 198 5.07 -10.27 20.53
CA THR A 198 5.59 -11.23 19.56
C THR A 198 4.92 -11.01 18.19
N LEU A 199 5.69 -10.51 17.23
CA LEU A 199 5.28 -10.42 15.83
C LEU A 199 5.67 -11.71 15.12
N LYS A 200 4.68 -12.51 14.74
CA LYS A 200 4.88 -13.70 13.91
C LYS A 200 4.70 -13.36 12.45
N LEU A 201 5.60 -13.89 11.62
CA LEU A 201 5.61 -13.72 10.17
C LEU A 201 5.61 -15.11 9.51
N THR A 202 4.41 -15.63 9.24
CA THR A 202 4.20 -16.91 8.54
C THR A 202 4.11 -16.65 7.04
N LEU A 203 5.23 -16.84 6.35
CA LEU A 203 5.47 -16.38 4.99
C LEU A 203 5.88 -17.54 4.06
N PRO A 204 4.99 -18.52 3.79
CA PRO A 204 5.35 -19.79 3.15
C PRO A 204 5.82 -19.67 1.69
N LYS A 205 5.56 -18.54 1.03
CA LYS A 205 5.92 -18.29 -0.38
C LYS A 205 6.82 -17.07 -0.59
N VAL A 206 7.22 -16.39 0.49
CA VAL A 206 8.07 -15.20 0.38
C VAL A 206 9.46 -15.59 -0.06
N VAL A 207 9.93 -14.90 -1.09
CA VAL A 207 11.26 -15.06 -1.69
C VAL A 207 12.18 -13.93 -1.23
N ASN A 208 11.64 -12.73 -1.02
CA ASN A 208 12.38 -11.56 -0.57
C ASN A 208 11.67 -10.86 0.60
N LEU A 209 12.39 -10.75 1.71
CA LEU A 209 11.94 -10.07 2.91
C LEU A 209 12.90 -8.91 3.24
N THR A 210 12.35 -7.72 3.42
CA THR A 210 13.08 -6.54 3.90
C THR A 210 12.45 -6.05 5.19
N ILE A 211 13.23 -5.99 6.27
CA ILE A 211 12.84 -5.43 7.56
C ILE A 211 13.90 -4.42 7.98
N VAL A 212 13.58 -3.13 7.86
CA VAL A 212 14.51 -2.04 8.17
C VAL A 212 13.88 -1.13 9.22
N ARG A 213 14.53 -0.99 10.38
CA ARG A 213 14.08 -0.14 11.49
C ARG A 213 12.63 -0.43 11.91
N LEU A 214 12.31 -1.71 12.10
CA LEU A 214 11.08 -2.12 12.77
C LEU A 214 11.21 -1.80 14.27
N ILE A 215 10.13 -1.34 14.91
CA ILE A 215 10.12 -0.99 16.35
C ILE A 215 8.83 -1.48 16.98
N TYR A 216 8.92 -2.05 18.18
CA TYR A 216 7.74 -2.32 19.01
C TYR A 216 7.28 -1.04 19.73
N GLU A 217 6.00 -0.70 19.60
CA GLU A 217 5.36 0.40 20.30
C GLU A 217 4.61 -0.12 21.53
N SER A 218 5.16 0.15 22.72
CA SER A 218 4.51 -0.17 24.00
C SER A 218 3.63 0.98 24.46
N ASN A 219 2.39 0.68 24.86
CA ASN A 219 1.50 1.65 25.50
C ASN A 219 1.85 1.91 26.98
N ASN A 220 2.67 1.04 27.60
CA ASN A 220 3.04 1.13 29.02
C ASN A 220 4.57 1.22 29.18
N SER A 221 5.03 2.25 29.88
CA SER A 221 6.45 2.51 30.19
C SER A 221 7.07 1.48 31.16
N THR A 222 6.27 0.59 31.75
CA THR A 222 6.70 -0.37 32.78
C THR A 222 6.90 -1.81 32.29
N ASN A 223 6.51 -2.11 31.04
CA ASN A 223 6.63 -3.47 30.50
C ASN A 223 7.97 -3.68 29.79
N ASN A 224 8.99 -4.02 30.59
CA ASN A 224 10.38 -4.33 30.18
C ASN A 224 10.55 -5.67 29.43
N GLY A 225 9.49 -6.22 28.84
CA GLY A 225 9.61 -7.47 28.06
C GLY A 225 10.24 -7.20 26.70
N GLU A 226 11.29 -7.93 26.33
CA GLU A 226 11.86 -7.88 24.98
C GLU A 226 10.80 -8.26 23.94
N ALA A 227 10.53 -7.35 23.00
CA ALA A 227 9.69 -7.67 21.85
C ALA A 227 10.45 -8.58 20.89
N LYS A 228 9.73 -9.53 20.30
CA LYS A 228 10.32 -10.62 19.52
C LYS A 228 9.67 -10.73 18.15
N VAL A 229 10.45 -11.20 17.19
CA VAL A 229 9.96 -11.59 15.87
C VAL A 229 10.13 -13.09 15.71
N GLU A 230 9.05 -13.79 15.36
CA GLU A 230 9.08 -15.19 14.94
C GLU A 230 8.93 -15.23 13.42
N LEU A 231 9.94 -15.73 12.70
CA LEU A 231 9.97 -15.75 11.25
C LEU A 231 9.90 -17.18 10.72
N PHE A 232 8.89 -17.46 9.90
CA PHE A 232 8.77 -18.71 9.15
C PHE A 232 8.67 -18.39 7.66
N ALA A 233 9.80 -18.49 6.94
CA ALA A 233 9.88 -18.16 5.52
C ALA A 233 10.76 -19.17 4.78
N PRO A 234 10.30 -20.43 4.63
CA PRO A 234 11.13 -21.54 4.17
C PRO A 234 11.62 -21.40 2.71
N LYS A 235 11.01 -20.53 1.89
CA LYS A 235 11.38 -20.28 0.48
C LYS A 235 12.18 -19.00 0.27
N MET A 236 12.62 -18.35 1.35
CA MET A 236 13.30 -17.06 1.28
C MET A 236 14.70 -17.23 0.70
N THR A 237 15.06 -16.37 -0.26
CA THR A 237 16.38 -16.34 -0.91
C THR A 237 17.10 -15.01 -0.71
N ALA A 238 16.36 -13.97 -0.33
CA ALA A 238 16.91 -12.66 0.00
C ALA A 238 16.29 -12.15 1.31
N PHE A 239 17.15 -11.79 2.26
CA PHE A 239 16.75 -11.20 3.53
C PHE A 239 17.60 -9.97 3.82
N ASN A 240 16.95 -8.81 3.92
CA ASN A 240 17.60 -7.56 4.32
C ASN A 240 17.06 -7.12 5.67
N PHE A 241 17.90 -7.17 6.70
CA PHE A 241 17.56 -6.76 8.05
C PHE A 241 18.48 -5.63 8.55
N SER A 242 17.88 -4.56 9.05
CA SER A 242 18.57 -3.49 9.76
C SER A 242 17.82 -3.18 11.05
N SER A 243 18.47 -3.40 12.20
CA SER A 243 17.88 -3.12 13.51
C SER A 243 17.67 -1.62 13.74
N SER A 244 16.71 -1.30 14.61
CA SER A 244 16.63 0.00 15.29
C SER A 244 17.48 -0.03 16.58
N SER A 245 17.59 1.10 17.28
CA SER A 245 18.35 1.21 18.54
C SER A 245 17.74 0.46 19.72
N ARG A 246 16.50 -0.03 19.61
CA ARG A 246 15.86 -0.93 20.58
C ARG A 246 15.99 -2.36 20.09
N ALA A 247 16.52 -3.25 20.93
CA ALA A 247 16.76 -4.64 20.57
C ALA A 247 15.44 -5.34 20.19
N LEU A 248 15.31 -5.73 18.92
CA LEU A 248 14.35 -6.72 18.45
C LEU A 248 15.08 -8.05 18.33
N CYS A 249 14.63 -9.04 19.08
CA CYS A 249 15.22 -10.37 19.05
C CYS A 249 14.43 -11.28 18.11
N PHE A 250 15.10 -12.02 17.23
CA PHE A 250 14.47 -13.12 16.51
C PHE A 250 14.47 -14.36 17.40
N SER A 251 13.30 -14.79 17.86
CA SER A 251 13.19 -15.91 18.82
C SER A 251 13.00 -17.27 18.16
N LYS A 252 12.46 -17.28 16.94
CA LYS A 252 12.33 -18.47 16.10
C LYS A 252 12.54 -18.06 14.64
N MET A 253 13.33 -18.83 13.91
CA MET A 253 13.64 -18.55 12.52
C MET A 253 13.73 -19.86 11.74
N ASP A 254 12.87 -20.03 10.73
CA ASP A 254 13.00 -21.05 9.68
C ASP A 254 13.24 -20.33 8.35
N ILE A 255 14.48 -20.40 7.88
CA ILE A 255 15.00 -19.76 6.67
C ILE A 255 15.80 -20.74 5.81
N SER A 256 15.38 -22.00 5.80
CA SER A 256 16.06 -23.15 5.19
C SER A 256 16.55 -22.97 3.74
N SER A 257 15.95 -22.07 2.94
CA SER A 257 16.42 -21.79 1.56
C SER A 257 17.54 -20.73 1.45
N LEU A 258 17.93 -20.09 2.56
CA LEU A 258 18.95 -19.03 2.58
C LEU A 258 20.36 -19.54 2.93
N GLU A 259 20.47 -20.82 3.31
CA GLU A 259 21.72 -21.53 3.63
C GLU A 259 22.52 -21.95 2.39
#